data_AF-A0A4P5SMF9-F1
#
_entry.id   AF-A0A4P5SMF9-F1
#
_cell.length_a   1.000
_cell.length_b   1.000
_cell.length_c   1.000
_cell.angle_alpha   90.00
_cell.angle_beta   90.00
_cell.angle_gamma   90.00
#
_symmetry.space_group_name_H-M   'P 1'
#
loop_
_entity.id
_entity.type
_entity.pdbx_description
1 polymer ?
#
loop_
_entity_poly.entity_id
_entity_poly.type
_entity_poly.pdbx_seq_one_letter_code
_entity_poly.pdbx_strand_id
1 'polypeptide(L)'
;MLSLEQCSQKKFLVFGLGISGNATLSQLKKNKANIECWDDSKQLREKFKNRYRVNKDWFKSRYDFIVISPGINIYSHSKKSFFQKNKIELLLT
;
A
#
# COMPACT_ATOMS: atom_id res chain seq x y z
N MET A 1 14.37 6.05 -9.03
CA MET A 1 14.26 4.66 -8.56
C MET A 1 14.67 4.67 -7.09
N LEU A 2 13.77 4.28 -6.17
CA LEU A 2 14.10 4.14 -4.75
C LEU A 2 15.20 3.09 -4.59
N SER A 3 16.29 3.41 -3.88
CA SER A 3 17.28 2.37 -3.54
C SER A 3 16.72 1.47 -2.45
N LEU A 4 17.12 0.19 -2.43
CA LEU A 4 16.61 -0.81 -1.48
C LEU A 4 16.89 -0.41 -0.02
N GLU A 5 17.99 0.30 0.24
CA GLU A 5 18.36 0.79 1.58
C GLU A 5 17.42 1.89 2.08
N GLN A 6 16.91 2.74 1.18
CA GLN A 6 15.98 3.82 1.52
C GLN A 6 14.60 3.29 1.95
N CYS A 7 14.21 2.08 1.54
CA CYS A 7 12.92 1.49 1.88
C CYS A 7 12.76 1.18 3.38
N SER A 8 13.85 0.85 4.08
CA SER A 8 13.80 0.44 5.49
C SER A 8 13.38 1.57 6.46
N GLN A 9 13.64 2.83 6.08
CA GLN A 9 13.33 4.03 6.90
C GLN A 9 11.99 4.67 6.54
N LYS A 10 11.26 4.08 5.60
CA LYS A 10 10.10 4.69 4.96
C LYS A 10 8.83 3.92 5.28
N LYS A 11 7.73 4.65 5.47
CA LYS A 11 6.42 4.07 5.72
C LYS A 11 5.63 3.96 4.43
N PHE A 12 5.27 2.73 4.07
CA PHE A 12 4.54 2.40 2.85
C PHE A 12 3.09 2.04 3.16
N LEU A 13 2.18 2.53 2.32
CA LEU A 13 0.82 2.00 2.19
C LEU A 13 0.75 1.21 0.88
N VAL A 14 0.41 -0.08 0.94
CA VAL A 14 0.03 -0.84 -0.26
C VAL A 14 -1.48 -0.94 -0.35
N PHE A 15 -2.04 -0.33 -1.39
CA PHE A 15 -3.47 -0.28 -1.67
C PHE A 15 -3.84 -1.25 -2.79
N GLY A 16 -4.65 -2.25 -2.45
CA GLY A 16 -4.93 -3.43 -3.28
C GLY A 16 -4.05 -4.62 -2.90
N LEU A 17 -4.68 -5.77 -2.63
CA LEU A 17 -4.09 -7.00 -2.12
C LEU A 17 -4.27 -8.19 -3.08
N GLY A 18 -4.55 -7.91 -4.35
CA GLY A 18 -4.54 -8.91 -5.43
C GLY A 18 -3.14 -9.47 -5.71
N ILE A 19 -2.93 -9.97 -6.92
CA ILE A 19 -1.65 -10.60 -7.32
C ILE A 19 -0.48 -9.61 -7.15
N SER A 20 -0.56 -8.44 -7.79
CA SER A 20 0.49 -7.41 -7.75
C SER A 20 0.68 -6.83 -6.34
N GLY A 21 -0.41 -6.64 -5.60
CA GLY A 21 -0.36 -6.18 -4.21
C GLY A 21 0.40 -7.14 -3.30
N ASN A 22 0.16 -8.45 -3.43
CA ASN A 22 0.88 -9.47 -2.66
C ASN A 22 2.37 -9.54 -3.01
N ALA A 23 2.71 -9.44 -4.30
CA ALA A 23 4.10 -9.40 -4.76
C ALA A 23 4.83 -8.18 -4.18
N THR A 24 4.20 -7.00 -4.26
CA THR A 24 4.71 -5.74 -3.68
C THR A 24 4.96 -5.86 -2.18
N LEU A 25 3.96 -6.36 -1.44
CA LEU A 25 4.08 -6.57 0.01
C LEU A 25 5.24 -7.50 0.36
N SER A 26 5.41 -8.58 -0.40
CA SER A 26 6.47 -9.56 -0.18
C SER A 26 7.84 -8.93 -0.42
N GLN A 27 7.99 -8.11 -1.46
CA GLN A 27 9.23 -7.42 -1.78
C GLN A 27 9.58 -6.35 -0.76
N LEU A 28 8.63 -5.49 -0.38
CA LEU A 28 8.83 -4.47 0.66
C LEU A 28 9.20 -5.11 2.00
N LYS A 29 8.56 -6.24 2.36
CA LYS A 29 8.85 -6.95 3.61
C LYS A 29 10.27 -7.53 3.63
N LYS A 30 10.75 -8.09 2.51
CA LYS A 30 12.14 -8.53 2.36
C LYS A 30 13.13 -7.39 2.58
N ASN A 31 12.78 -6.18 2.14
CA ASN A 31 13.58 -4.96 2.33
C ASN A 31 13.36 -4.28 3.69
N LYS A 32 12.72 -4.96 4.66
CA LYS A 32 12.48 -4.45 6.03
C LYS A 32 11.72 -3.11 6.09
N ALA A 33 10.93 -2.79 5.06
CA ALA A 33 10.13 -1.57 5.06
C ALA A 33 9.01 -1.61 6.12
N ASN A 34 8.60 -0.45 6.62
CA ASN A 34 7.42 -0.33 7.48
C ASN A 34 6.16 -0.28 6.60
N ILE A 35 5.38 -1.37 6.61
CA ILE A 35 4.31 -1.55 5.63
C ILE A 35 2.97 -1.69 6.33
N GLU A 36 2.01 -0.90 5.88
CA GLU A 36 0.59 -1.11 6.13
C GLU A 36 -0.11 -1.39 4.81
N CYS A 37 -1.24 -2.09 4.87
CA CYS A 37 -1.99 -2.42 3.68
C CYS A 37 -3.50 -2.31 3.86
N TRP A 38 -4.19 -2.13 2.74
CA TRP A 38 -5.64 -2.13 2.67
C TRP A 38 -6.12 -2.65 1.32
N ASP A 39 -7.28 -3.30 1.34
CA ASP A 39 -8.06 -3.66 0.16
C ASP A 39 -9.53 -3.47 0.51
N ASP A 40 -10.36 -3.07 -0.44
CA ASP A 40 -11.80 -2.91 -0.21
C ASP A 40 -12.52 -4.25 -0.07
N SER A 41 -11.97 -5.33 -0.63
CA SER A 41 -12.44 -6.70 -0.42
C SER A 41 -12.15 -7.18 0.99
N LYS A 42 -13.22 -7.42 1.77
CA LYS A 42 -13.13 -8.02 3.11
C LYS A 42 -12.41 -9.37 3.07
N GLN A 43 -12.68 -10.20 2.07
CA GLN A 43 -12.06 -11.52 1.94
C GLN A 43 -10.53 -11.43 1.82
N LEU A 44 -10.04 -10.48 1.02
CA LEU A 44 -8.60 -10.24 0.89
C LEU A 44 -8.02 -9.69 2.20
N ARG A 45 -8.70 -8.76 2.88
CA ARG A 45 -8.24 -8.27 4.19
C ARG A 45 -8.08 -9.41 5.19
N GLU A 46 -9.06 -10.30 5.30
CA GLU A 46 -9.00 -11.44 6.22
C GLU A 46 -7.88 -12.43 5.86
N LYS A 47 -7.63 -12.67 4.57
CA LYS A 47 -6.53 -13.52 4.10
C LYS A 47 -5.14 -12.95 4.45
N PHE A 48 -5.01 -11.63 4.54
CA PHE A 48 -3.72 -10.96 4.72
C PHE A 48 -3.47 -10.47 6.15
N LYS A 49 -4.49 -10.33 7.00
CA LYS A 49 -4.37 -9.82 8.38
C LYS A 49 -3.36 -10.57 9.25
N ASN A 50 -3.16 -11.86 9.01
CA ASN A 50 -2.22 -12.69 9.76
C ASN A 50 -0.76 -12.51 9.31
N ARG A 51 -0.53 -11.92 8.12
CA ARG A 51 0.81 -11.81 7.50
C ARG A 51 1.31 -10.36 7.44
N TYR A 52 0.39 -9.40 7.44
CA TYR A 52 0.64 -7.97 7.23
C TYR A 52 -0.29 -7.12 8.10
N ARG A 53 0.13 -5.89 8.39
CA ARG A 53 -0.68 -4.92 9.14
C ARG A 53 -1.77 -4.32 8.24
N VAL A 54 -2.96 -4.91 8.30
CA VAL A 54 -4.15 -4.38 7.64
C VAL A 54 -4.70 -3.21 8.46
N ASN A 55 -4.54 -1.98 7.98
CA ASN A 55 -4.95 -0.78 8.72
C ASN A 55 -6.29 -0.25 8.20
N LYS A 56 -7.36 -0.31 9.01
CA LYS A 56 -8.69 0.23 8.66
C LYS A 56 -8.74 1.76 8.61
N ASP A 57 -7.87 2.42 9.36
CA ASP A 57 -7.77 3.87 9.48
C ASP A 57 -6.59 4.40 8.65
N TRP A 58 -6.23 3.69 7.57
CA TRP A 58 -5.11 4.04 6.68
C TRP A 58 -5.15 5.50 6.24
N PHE A 59 -6.33 6.01 5.90
CA PHE A 59 -6.53 7.39 5.44
C PHE A 59 -6.26 8.47 6.51
N LYS A 60 -6.07 8.09 7.78
CA LYS A 60 -5.68 9.01 8.87
C LYS A 60 -4.18 9.04 9.10
N SER A 61 -3.43 8.09 8.53
CA SER A 61 -1.99 7.97 8.70
C SER A 61 -1.23 8.75 7.62
N ARG A 62 -0.02 9.19 7.94
CA ARG A 62 0.94 9.69 6.95
C ARG A 62 1.79 8.53 6.44
N TYR A 63 2.09 8.55 5.15
CA TYR A 63 2.98 7.59 4.49
C TYR A 63 3.98 8.37 3.65
N ASP A 64 5.19 7.84 3.55
CA ASP A 64 6.18 8.36 2.62
C ASP A 64 5.84 7.95 1.18
N PHE A 65 5.31 6.73 1.02
CA PHE A 65 4.95 6.18 -0.28
C PHE A 65 3.61 5.45 -0.21
N ILE A 66 2.81 5.59 -1.26
CA ILE A 66 1.54 4.89 -1.44
C ILE A 66 1.63 4.12 -2.75
N VAL A 67 1.72 2.80 -2.67
CA VAL A 67 1.70 1.91 -3.82
C VAL A 67 0.27 1.51 -4.13
N ILE A 68 -0.15 1.68 -5.36
CA ILE A 68 -1.54 1.46 -5.79
C ILE A 68 -1.56 0.41 -6.88
N SER A 69 -2.33 -0.65 -6.67
CA SER A 69 -2.47 -1.72 -7.66
C SER A 69 -3.07 -1.19 -8.98
N PRO A 70 -2.60 -1.63 -10.16
CA PRO A 70 -3.01 -1.09 -11.47
C PRO A 70 -4.52 -1.10 -11.75
N GLY A 71 -5.27 -2.00 -11.13
CA GLY A 71 -6.73 -2.11 -11.31
C GLY A 71 -7.56 -1.13 -10.49
N ILE A 72 -6.95 -0.23 -9.72
CA ILE A 72 -7.66 0.67 -8.80
C ILE A 72 -7.71 2.09 -9.36
N ASN A 73 -8.92 2.60 -9.57
CA ASN A 73 -9.13 3.99 -9.93
C ASN A 73 -9.23 4.88 -8.68
N ILE A 74 -8.15 5.58 -8.36
CA ILE A 74 -8.04 6.46 -7.19
C ILE A 74 -8.83 7.76 -7.33
N TYR A 75 -9.18 8.15 -8.56
CA TYR A 75 -9.89 9.39 -8.85
C TYR A 75 -11.40 9.25 -8.61
N SER A 76 -11.94 8.04 -8.78
CA SER A 76 -13.35 7.71 -8.47
C SER A 76 -13.55 7.13 -7.07
N HIS A 77 -12.48 6.87 -6.31
CA HIS A 77 -12.57 6.26 -4.98
C HIS A 77 -13.24 7.19 -3.95
N SER A 78 -13.98 6.60 -3.01
CA SER A 78 -14.58 7.28 -1.85
C SER A 78 -13.60 8.11 -0.99
N LYS A 79 -12.30 7.84 -1.09
CA LYS A 79 -11.21 8.50 -0.35
C LYS A 79 -10.25 9.23 -1.29
N LYS A 80 -10.71 9.63 -2.48
CA LYS A 80 -9.93 10.36 -3.48
C LYS A 80 -9.18 11.57 -2.93
N SER A 81 -9.75 12.28 -1.95
CA SER A 81 -9.11 13.44 -1.33
C SER A 81 -7.83 13.10 -0.57
N PHE A 82 -7.73 11.89 0.01
CA PHE A 82 -6.49 11.40 0.59
C PHE A 82 -5.44 11.17 -0.50
N PHE A 83 -5.85 10.51 -1.58
CA PHE A 83 -4.96 10.21 -2.70
C PHE A 83 -4.46 11.49 -3.41
N GLN A 84 -5.32 12.47 -3.63
CA GLN A 84 -4.97 13.75 -4.26
C GLN A 84 -4.04 14.62 -3.40
N LYS A 85 -4.13 14.53 -2.06
CA LYS A 85 -3.31 15.33 -1.14
C LYS A 85 -1.93 14.75 -0.90
N ASN A 86 -1.75 13.45 -1.11
CA ASN A 86 -0.46 12.80 -0.92
C ASN A 86 0.25 12.67 -2.26
N LYS A 87 1.58 12.79 -2.27
CA LYS A 87 2.37 12.42 -3.46
C LYS A 87 2.28 10.91 -3.63
N ILE A 88 1.50 10.47 -4.61
CA ILE A 88 1.38 9.05 -4.96
C ILE A 88 2.49 8.73 -5.95
N GLU A 89 3.43 7.90 -5.53
CA GLU A 89 4.31 7.21 -6.46
C GLU A 89 3.62 5.92 -6.92
N LEU A 90 3.10 5.95 -8.15
CA LEU A 90 2.64 4.74 -8.82
C LEU A 90 3.85 3.85 -9.12
N LEU A 91 4.12 2.88 -8.26
CA LEU A 91 5.01 1.78 -8.61
C LEU A 91 4.22 0.81 -9.49
N LEU A 92 4.40 0.93 -10.80
CA LEU A 92 4.03 -0.11 -11.76
C LEU A 92 5.06 -1.24 -11.59
N THR A 93 4.69 -2.29 -10.87
CA THR A 93 5.48 -3.53 -10.75
C THR A 93 5.10 -4.51 -11.85
#